data_AF-A0A5B7CS75-F1
#
_entry.id   AF-A0A5B7CS75-F1
#
_cell.length_a   1.000
_cell.length_b   1.000
_cell.length_c   1.000
_cell.angle_alpha   90.00
_cell.angle_beta   90.00
_cell.angle_gamma   90.00
#
_symmetry.space_group_name_H-M   'P 1'
#
loop_
_entity.id
_entity.type
_entity.pdbx_description
1 polymer ?
#
loop_
_entity_poly.entity_id
_entity_poly.type
_entity_poly.pdbx_seq_one_letter_code
_entity_poly.pdbx_strand_id
1 'polypeptide(L)'
;MFKAYTLSLRKTLEASLPGVRGTHQPKARKATADKGTEQLEKSKHEERKGDVGVDKGNLERTSEEHWALVAGQVFKSWTGDCPRRTYQSSLASALTLRPADVSEGSAGPWNGHLPQAELLKLTQLADELGLGKDARQLAWWLVGSRLASVDAEWILSHVKDIQASLGKNAYTEEEKADLLHSLTLYIYSQIKRLKSLHSAFPSSSSKQLTFTLRSVTSHSCAGRDGGGSVQQHCGQQLPHSLCCRTLRSLEEHPATRRLLDTAGQPPIPEDVTAALQRHVHEWWSEVIQMKPSSAEEREGQLRQAVNTVTRVPALLLQESEMYHHIFQRELSVSYDNLCRREVRNRLDHLSSSLLVPSESKPQAPLKGKS
;
A
#
# COMPACT_ATOMS: atom_id res chain seq x y z
N MET A 1 37.83 17.12 -18.89
CA MET A 1 36.44 17.14 -19.40
C MET A 1 35.45 16.42 -18.46
N PHE A 2 35.69 15.17 -18.06
CA PHE A 2 34.78 14.40 -17.19
C PHE A 2 34.35 15.14 -15.90
N LYS A 3 35.30 15.72 -15.14
CA LYS A 3 35.02 16.47 -13.90
C LYS A 3 34.17 17.74 -14.11
N ALA A 4 34.33 18.42 -15.24
CA ALA A 4 33.53 19.59 -15.60
C ALA A 4 32.09 19.17 -15.98
N TYR A 5 31.96 18.03 -16.65
CA TYR A 5 30.68 17.45 -17.03
C TYR A 5 29.88 16.97 -15.80
N THR A 6 30.52 16.27 -14.86
CA THR A 6 29.87 15.86 -13.59
C THR A 6 29.45 17.06 -12.74
N LEU A 7 30.25 18.15 -12.74
CA LEU A 7 29.89 19.40 -12.07
C LEU A 7 28.71 20.10 -12.75
N SER A 8 28.65 20.09 -14.09
CA SER A 8 27.51 20.63 -14.83
C SER A 8 26.23 19.85 -14.53
N LEU A 9 26.31 18.52 -14.54
CA LEU A 9 25.19 17.63 -14.21
C LEU A 9 24.66 17.87 -12.80
N ARG A 10 25.56 18.00 -11.83
CA ARG A 10 25.20 18.33 -10.44
C ARG A 10 24.50 19.69 -10.36
N LYS A 11 25.00 20.72 -11.04
CA LYS A 11 24.36 22.04 -11.07
C LYS A 11 22.97 22.01 -11.72
N THR A 12 22.81 21.25 -12.81
CA THR A 12 21.51 21.05 -13.45
C THR A 12 20.55 20.33 -12.51
N LEU A 13 20.99 19.29 -11.81
CA LEU A 13 20.18 18.57 -10.82
C LEU A 13 19.78 19.46 -9.63
N GLU A 14 20.71 20.26 -9.10
CA GLU A 14 20.46 21.22 -8.03
C GLU A 14 19.49 22.32 -8.47
N ALA A 15 19.56 22.76 -9.73
CA ALA A 15 18.63 23.74 -10.31
C ALA A 15 17.24 23.15 -10.60
N SER A 16 17.14 21.87 -10.96
CA SER A 16 15.88 21.18 -11.24
C SER A 16 15.13 20.68 -10.01
N LEU A 17 15.76 20.69 -8.82
CA LEU A 17 15.16 20.26 -7.55
C LEU A 17 15.15 21.38 -6.49
N PRO A 18 14.50 22.53 -6.73
CA PRO A 18 14.41 23.60 -5.73
C PRO A 18 13.56 23.13 -4.53
N GLY A 19 14.08 23.27 -3.30
CA GLY A 19 13.23 23.18 -2.09
C GLY A 19 13.74 22.37 -0.89
N VAL A 20 14.88 21.68 -0.97
CA VAL A 20 15.39 20.92 0.20
C VAL A 20 16.80 21.39 0.58
N ARG A 21 16.92 22.61 1.10
CA ARG A 21 18.11 23.00 1.87
C ARG A 21 17.99 22.39 3.26
N GLY A 22 18.51 21.18 3.43
CA GLY A 22 18.66 20.56 4.73
C GLY A 22 19.77 21.26 5.52
N THR A 23 19.39 22.10 6.48
CA THR A 23 20.25 22.48 7.61
C THR A 23 20.33 21.29 8.57
N HIS A 24 21.15 20.29 8.24
CA HIS A 24 21.59 19.29 9.20
C HIS A 24 23.11 19.12 9.06
N GLN A 25 23.85 19.96 9.78
CA GLN A 25 25.20 19.60 10.19
C GLN A 25 25.08 18.54 11.30
N PRO A 26 25.72 17.37 11.17
CA PRO A 26 25.80 16.42 12.27
C PRO A 26 26.75 16.97 13.33
N LYS A 27 26.23 17.28 14.52
CA LYS A 27 27.06 17.49 15.71
C LYS A 27 27.73 16.16 16.06
N ALA A 28 29.05 16.11 15.95
CA ALA A 28 29.86 15.00 16.43
C ALA A 28 29.64 14.80 17.94
N ARG A 29 29.04 13.68 18.33
CA ARG A 29 29.07 13.19 19.71
C ARG A 29 30.18 12.15 19.84
N LYS A 30 31.12 12.42 20.75
CA LYS A 30 32.14 11.47 21.21
C LYS A 30 31.46 10.23 21.79
N ALA A 31 31.84 9.05 21.29
CA ALA A 31 31.51 7.78 21.91
C ALA A 31 32.61 7.41 22.90
N THR A 32 32.23 7.13 24.14
CA THR A 32 33.02 6.37 25.12
C THR A 32 32.71 4.89 24.91
N ALA A 33 33.77 4.09 24.79
CA ALA A 33 33.73 2.66 24.63
C ALA A 33 33.37 1.97 25.94
N ASP A 34 32.57 0.90 25.87
CA ASP A 34 32.62 -0.17 26.86
C ASP A 34 32.40 -1.55 26.20
N LYS A 35 33.04 -2.57 26.76
CA LYS A 35 33.30 -3.92 26.22
C LYS A 35 32.27 -4.96 26.67
N GLY A 36 32.19 -6.04 25.90
CA GLY A 36 31.59 -7.34 26.27
C GLY A 36 30.38 -7.68 25.41
N THR A 37 30.21 -8.85 24.78
CA THR A 37 30.86 -10.16 24.93
C THR A 37 30.51 -11.00 23.69
N GLU A 38 31.38 -11.95 23.33
CA GLU A 38 31.14 -13.15 22.49
C GLU A 38 29.81 -13.85 22.88
N GLN A 39 29.05 -14.58 22.05
CA GLN A 39 29.36 -15.63 21.08
C GLN A 39 27.98 -16.09 20.50
N LEU A 40 27.82 -16.39 19.21
CA LEU A 40 27.00 -17.54 18.76
C LEU A 40 27.17 -17.88 17.27
N GLU A 41 26.99 -19.16 17.00
CA GLU A 41 27.53 -19.94 15.91
C GLU A 41 26.85 -19.79 14.54
N LYS A 42 27.62 -20.24 13.55
CA LYS A 42 27.32 -20.41 12.14
C LYS A 42 26.23 -21.47 11.92
N SER A 43 25.24 -21.16 11.10
CA SER A 43 24.54 -22.16 10.28
C SER A 43 24.51 -21.69 8.83
N LYS A 44 25.22 -22.43 7.98
CA LYS A 44 25.22 -22.32 6.52
C LYS A 44 23.94 -22.97 6.01
N HIS A 45 23.10 -22.24 5.27
CA HIS A 45 22.08 -22.85 4.43
C HIS A 45 22.41 -22.61 2.96
N GLU A 46 22.52 -23.72 2.23
CA GLU A 46 22.78 -23.84 0.81
C GLU A 46 21.46 -23.59 0.05
N GLU A 47 21.41 -22.51 -0.74
CA GLU A 47 20.23 -22.12 -1.52
C GLU A 47 20.45 -22.48 -2.99
N ARG A 48 19.78 -23.54 -3.46
CA ARG A 48 19.71 -23.92 -4.87
C ARG A 48 18.76 -22.98 -5.61
N LYS A 49 19.31 -22.21 -6.55
CA LYS A 49 18.54 -21.46 -7.54
C LYS A 49 17.87 -22.42 -8.53
N GLY A 50 16.56 -22.61 -8.40
CA GLY A 50 15.69 -23.11 -9.46
C GLY A 50 14.95 -21.94 -10.09
N ASP A 51 15.28 -21.63 -11.33
CA ASP A 51 14.62 -20.61 -12.13
C ASP A 51 13.32 -21.22 -12.70
N VAL A 52 12.17 -20.83 -12.13
CA VAL A 52 10.85 -21.20 -12.64
C VAL A 52 10.12 -19.90 -12.97
N GLY A 53 9.86 -19.69 -14.26
CA GLY A 53 9.05 -18.59 -14.75
C GLY A 53 7.64 -18.69 -14.18
N VAL A 54 7.32 -17.84 -13.21
CA VAL A 54 5.99 -17.74 -12.62
C VAL A 54 5.12 -16.85 -13.48
N ASP A 55 4.09 -17.46 -14.04
CA ASP A 55 3.03 -16.81 -14.80
C ASP A 55 2.22 -15.88 -13.87
N LYS A 56 2.39 -14.56 -14.03
CA LYS A 56 1.85 -13.54 -13.12
C LYS A 56 0.31 -13.57 -13.00
N GLY A 57 -0.39 -14.10 -14.02
CA GLY A 57 -1.85 -14.20 -14.01
C GLY A 57 -2.42 -15.25 -13.04
N ASN A 58 -1.65 -16.26 -12.66
CA ASN A 58 -2.09 -17.31 -11.74
C ASN A 58 -1.80 -16.97 -10.25
N LEU A 59 -0.99 -15.93 -10.02
CA LEU A 59 -0.55 -15.53 -8.68
C LEU A 59 -1.59 -14.68 -7.94
N GLU A 60 -2.47 -13.97 -8.66
CA GLU A 60 -3.51 -13.15 -8.04
C GLU A 60 -4.71 -14.00 -7.57
N ARG A 61 -5.14 -14.99 -8.37
CA ARG A 61 -6.20 -15.95 -8.00
C ARG A 61 -5.83 -16.78 -6.76
N THR A 62 -4.58 -17.21 -6.67
CA THR A 62 -4.10 -17.95 -5.47
C THR A 62 -4.05 -17.07 -4.22
N SER A 63 -3.93 -15.73 -4.36
CA SER A 63 -3.95 -14.84 -3.21
C SER A 63 -5.37 -14.65 -2.64
N GLU A 64 -6.39 -14.50 -3.49
CA GLU A 64 -7.79 -14.40 -3.04
C GLU A 64 -8.27 -15.70 -2.39
N GLU A 65 -7.99 -16.84 -3.03
CA GLU A 65 -8.27 -18.16 -2.48
C GLU A 65 -7.52 -18.40 -1.15
N HIS A 66 -6.27 -17.95 -1.07
CA HIS A 66 -5.48 -18.02 0.16
C HIS A 66 -6.07 -17.14 1.26
N TRP A 67 -6.50 -15.92 0.98
CA TRP A 67 -7.12 -15.04 1.99
C TRP A 67 -8.50 -15.55 2.43
N ALA A 68 -9.29 -16.13 1.52
CA ALA A 68 -10.55 -16.80 1.85
C ALA A 68 -10.31 -18.06 2.72
N LEU A 69 -9.28 -18.85 2.41
CA LEU A 69 -8.85 -20.00 3.23
C LEU A 69 -8.32 -19.58 4.60
N VAL A 70 -7.49 -18.53 4.66
CA VAL A 70 -6.99 -17.97 5.92
C VAL A 70 -8.13 -17.40 6.74
N ALA A 71 -9.09 -16.70 6.12
CA ALA A 71 -10.31 -16.25 6.79
C ALA A 71 -11.06 -17.45 7.38
N GLY A 72 -11.29 -18.50 6.59
CA GLY A 72 -11.90 -19.75 7.03
C GLY A 72 -11.15 -20.46 8.16
N GLN A 73 -9.81 -20.44 8.15
CA GLN A 73 -8.97 -21.03 9.20
C GLN A 73 -8.95 -20.21 10.49
N VAL A 74 -8.99 -18.87 10.40
CA VAL A 74 -9.13 -17.99 11.57
C VAL A 74 -10.48 -18.26 12.26
N PHE A 75 -11.56 -18.45 11.50
CA PHE A 75 -12.86 -18.82 12.06
C PHE A 75 -12.86 -20.22 12.69
N LYS A 76 -12.01 -21.16 12.23
CA LYS A 76 -11.83 -22.48 12.87
C LYS A 76 -11.09 -22.40 14.21
N SER A 77 -10.27 -21.38 14.42
CA SER A 77 -9.51 -21.20 15.66
C SER A 77 -10.33 -20.58 16.80
N TRP A 78 -11.48 -20.00 16.49
CA TRP A 78 -12.39 -19.50 17.50
C TRP A 78 -13.04 -20.72 18.16
N THR A 79 -13.02 -20.83 19.50
CA THR A 79 -13.58 -21.97 20.24
C THR A 79 -15.00 -21.65 20.73
N GLY A 80 -16.00 -22.47 20.39
CA GLY A 80 -17.39 -22.34 20.89
C GLY A 80 -18.47 -22.06 19.84
N ASP A 81 -19.48 -22.92 19.75
CA ASP A 81 -20.68 -22.68 18.93
C ASP A 81 -21.46 -21.50 19.50
N CYS A 82 -21.26 -20.30 18.94
CA CYS A 82 -22.04 -19.12 19.29
C CYS A 82 -22.92 -18.67 18.11
N PRO A 83 -24.12 -18.13 18.37
CA PRO A 83 -25.06 -17.72 17.31
C PRO A 83 -24.42 -16.85 16.23
N ARG A 84 -23.51 -15.96 16.62
CA ARG A 84 -22.75 -15.09 15.71
C ARG A 84 -21.95 -15.85 14.66
N ARG A 85 -21.34 -17.00 14.98
CA ARG A 85 -20.56 -17.78 14.00
C ARG A 85 -21.42 -18.47 12.98
N THR A 86 -22.56 -19.01 13.40
CA THR A 86 -23.56 -19.58 12.47
C THR A 86 -23.98 -18.50 11.47
N TYR A 87 -24.25 -17.28 11.94
CA TYR A 87 -24.56 -16.15 11.07
C TYR A 87 -23.40 -15.77 10.13
N GLN A 88 -22.17 -15.66 10.65
CA GLN A 88 -20.99 -15.35 9.83
C GLN A 88 -20.72 -16.41 8.76
N SER A 89 -20.87 -17.69 9.09
CA SER A 89 -20.71 -18.79 8.14
C SER A 89 -21.75 -18.69 7.02
N SER A 90 -23.02 -18.48 7.37
CA SER A 90 -24.08 -18.28 6.37
C SER A 90 -23.85 -17.04 5.52
N LEU A 91 -23.40 -15.94 6.11
CA LEU A 91 -23.05 -14.71 5.38
C LEU A 91 -21.89 -14.96 4.41
N ALA A 92 -20.83 -15.64 4.86
CA ALA A 92 -19.71 -16.01 4.01
C ALA A 92 -20.17 -16.90 2.85
N SER A 93 -21.00 -17.92 3.12
CA SER A 93 -21.59 -18.77 2.08
C SER A 93 -22.40 -17.95 1.07
N ALA A 94 -23.26 -17.03 1.52
CA ALA A 94 -24.04 -16.17 0.64
C ALA A 94 -23.15 -15.27 -0.25
N LEU A 95 -22.00 -14.82 0.27
CA LEU A 95 -21.03 -14.03 -0.49
C LEU A 95 -20.22 -14.87 -1.48
N THR A 96 -19.94 -16.14 -1.16
CA THR A 96 -19.22 -17.07 -2.05
C THR A 96 -20.09 -17.67 -3.16
N LEU A 97 -21.39 -17.85 -2.93
CA LEU A 97 -22.35 -18.38 -3.91
C LEU A 97 -22.72 -17.38 -4.99
N ARG A 98 -22.07 -16.21 -5.02
CA ARG A 98 -22.31 -15.19 -6.03
C ARG A 98 -21.87 -15.77 -7.38
N PRO A 99 -22.82 -16.03 -8.31
CA PRO A 99 -22.46 -16.61 -9.58
C PRO A 99 -21.54 -15.63 -10.32
N ALA A 100 -20.47 -16.16 -10.93
CA ALA A 100 -19.62 -15.42 -11.86
C ALA A 100 -20.39 -14.92 -13.11
N ASP A 101 -21.70 -15.16 -13.18
CA ASP A 101 -22.61 -14.84 -14.29
C ASP A 101 -22.88 -13.34 -14.50
N VAL A 102 -22.24 -12.44 -13.74
CA VAL A 102 -22.08 -11.07 -14.21
C VAL A 102 -20.92 -11.08 -15.21
N SER A 103 -21.27 -11.45 -16.45
CA SER A 103 -20.50 -11.37 -17.70
C SER A 103 -19.20 -10.56 -17.57
N GLU A 104 -18.08 -11.17 -17.96
CA GLU A 104 -16.66 -10.74 -17.83
C GLU A 104 -16.31 -9.29 -18.27
N GLY A 105 -17.29 -8.45 -18.64
CA GLY A 105 -17.12 -7.04 -19.00
C GLY A 105 -17.74 -6.00 -18.03
N SER A 106 -18.48 -6.36 -16.99
CA SER A 106 -19.22 -5.36 -16.17
C SER A 106 -19.25 -5.56 -14.65
N ALA A 107 -18.60 -6.59 -14.10
CA ALA A 107 -18.57 -6.82 -12.67
C ALA A 107 -17.70 -5.76 -11.95
N GLY A 108 -18.30 -4.61 -11.64
CA GLY A 108 -17.71 -3.62 -10.75
C GLY A 108 -17.48 -4.16 -9.33
N PRO A 109 -16.78 -3.41 -8.48
CA PRO A 109 -16.55 -3.81 -7.10
C PRO A 109 -17.87 -4.05 -6.35
N TRP A 110 -17.86 -4.98 -5.40
CA TRP A 110 -19.02 -5.33 -4.60
C TRP A 110 -19.37 -4.22 -3.61
N ASN A 111 -20.52 -3.60 -3.82
CA ASN A 111 -21.02 -2.46 -3.04
C ASN A 111 -21.86 -2.84 -1.81
N GLY A 112 -21.76 -4.08 -1.33
CA GLY A 112 -22.50 -4.52 -0.15
C GLY A 112 -23.88 -5.12 -0.40
N HIS A 113 -24.37 -5.11 -1.64
CA HIS A 113 -25.69 -5.67 -1.94
C HIS A 113 -25.64 -7.18 -2.15
N LEU A 114 -26.54 -7.88 -1.47
CA LEU A 114 -26.87 -9.28 -1.72
C LEU A 114 -28.19 -9.37 -2.50
N PRO A 115 -28.44 -10.46 -3.24
CA PRO A 115 -29.76 -10.75 -3.77
C PRO A 115 -30.80 -10.72 -2.64
N GLN A 116 -31.97 -10.14 -2.90
CA GLN A 116 -33.02 -9.95 -1.88
C GLN A 116 -33.39 -11.25 -1.16
N ALA A 117 -33.41 -12.39 -1.87
CA ALA A 117 -33.69 -13.69 -1.29
C ALA A 117 -32.65 -14.10 -0.23
N GLU A 118 -31.36 -13.88 -0.48
CA GLU A 118 -30.28 -14.19 0.48
C GLU A 118 -30.28 -13.20 1.65
N LEU A 119 -30.55 -11.93 1.39
CA LEU A 119 -30.69 -10.92 2.44
C LEU A 119 -31.84 -11.25 3.40
N LEU A 120 -32.99 -11.72 2.88
CA LEU A 120 -34.12 -12.17 3.69
C LEU A 120 -33.76 -13.39 4.53
N LYS A 121 -33.12 -14.41 3.94
CA LYS A 121 -32.65 -15.59 4.68
C LYS A 121 -31.70 -15.20 5.83
N LEU A 122 -30.74 -14.31 5.56
CA LEU A 122 -29.83 -13.83 6.59
C LEU A 122 -30.57 -13.03 7.66
N THR A 123 -31.54 -12.19 7.28
CA THR A 123 -32.31 -11.43 8.26
C THR A 123 -33.10 -12.34 9.19
N GLN A 124 -33.81 -13.34 8.62
CA GLN A 124 -34.53 -14.36 9.39
C GLN A 124 -33.59 -15.13 10.32
N LEU A 125 -32.45 -15.59 9.80
CA LEU A 125 -31.44 -16.29 10.59
C LEU A 125 -30.92 -15.41 11.74
N ALA A 126 -30.68 -14.12 11.52
CA ALA A 126 -30.23 -13.22 12.56
C ALA A 126 -31.29 -13.06 13.68
N ASP A 127 -32.57 -12.99 13.32
CA ASP A 127 -33.67 -12.87 14.27
C ASP A 127 -33.85 -14.17 15.07
N GLU A 128 -33.76 -15.34 14.43
CA GLU A 128 -33.77 -16.66 15.08
C GLU A 128 -32.62 -16.84 16.07
N LEU A 129 -31.45 -16.30 15.74
CA LEU A 129 -30.24 -16.33 16.55
C LEU A 129 -30.21 -15.21 17.61
N GLY A 130 -31.22 -14.34 17.65
CA GLY A 130 -31.31 -13.22 18.60
C GLY A 130 -30.21 -12.17 18.42
N LEU A 131 -29.69 -11.99 17.20
CA LEU A 131 -28.58 -11.08 16.93
C LEU A 131 -29.06 -9.62 16.83
N GLY A 132 -28.54 -8.79 17.74
CA GLY A 132 -28.69 -7.35 17.69
C GLY A 132 -28.14 -6.71 16.41
N LYS A 133 -28.50 -5.45 16.15
CA LYS A 133 -28.05 -4.71 14.98
C LYS A 133 -26.51 -4.58 14.94
N ASP A 134 -25.89 -4.25 16.06
CA ASP A 134 -24.44 -4.05 16.15
C ASP A 134 -23.66 -5.35 15.90
N ALA A 135 -24.13 -6.48 16.46
CA ALA A 135 -23.55 -7.80 16.24
C ALA A 135 -23.63 -8.23 14.76
N ARG A 136 -24.77 -7.98 14.11
CA ARG A 136 -24.92 -8.19 12.65
C ARG A 136 -23.92 -7.34 11.88
N GLN A 137 -23.86 -6.04 12.16
CA GLN A 137 -22.95 -5.11 11.49
C GLN A 137 -21.48 -5.51 11.66
N LEU A 138 -21.10 -5.98 12.85
CA LEU A 138 -19.77 -6.52 13.09
C LEU A 138 -19.53 -7.79 12.25
N ALA A 139 -20.49 -8.71 12.16
CA ALA A 139 -20.35 -9.88 11.28
C ALA A 139 -20.17 -9.48 9.80
N TRP A 140 -20.92 -8.48 9.34
CA TRP A 140 -20.75 -7.90 8.00
C TRP A 140 -19.35 -7.35 7.77
N TRP A 141 -18.77 -6.64 8.74
CA TRP A 141 -17.38 -6.21 8.67
C TRP A 141 -16.40 -7.37 8.61
N LEU A 142 -16.50 -8.30 9.56
CA LEU A 142 -15.56 -9.42 9.72
C LEU A 142 -15.48 -10.30 8.47
N VAL A 143 -16.60 -10.43 7.74
CA VAL A 143 -16.66 -11.19 6.48
C VAL A 143 -16.38 -10.28 5.28
N GLY A 144 -17.12 -9.18 5.14
CA GLY A 144 -17.08 -8.32 3.95
C GLY A 144 -15.75 -7.56 3.76
N SER A 145 -15.09 -7.14 4.84
CA SER A 145 -13.79 -6.46 4.75
C SER A 145 -12.66 -7.31 4.19
N ARG A 146 -12.86 -8.64 4.12
CA ARG A 146 -11.90 -9.61 3.60
C ARG A 146 -12.11 -9.94 2.12
N LEU A 147 -13.21 -9.48 1.52
CA LEU A 147 -13.43 -9.65 0.09
C LEU A 147 -12.53 -8.70 -0.69
N ALA A 148 -11.68 -9.25 -1.55
CA ALA A 148 -10.76 -8.45 -2.36
C ALA A 148 -11.48 -7.57 -3.40
N SER A 149 -12.66 -7.98 -3.84
CA SER A 149 -13.53 -7.24 -4.76
C SER A 149 -14.44 -6.21 -4.08
N VAL A 150 -14.33 -6.00 -2.77
CA VAL A 150 -15.20 -5.06 -2.05
C VAL A 150 -14.97 -3.61 -2.49
N ASP A 151 -16.06 -2.87 -2.59
CA ASP A 151 -16.05 -1.46 -2.90
C ASP A 151 -15.48 -0.64 -1.73
N ALA A 152 -14.64 0.34 -2.05
CA ALA A 152 -13.96 1.14 -1.05
C ALA A 152 -14.90 2.11 -0.32
N GLU A 153 -15.99 2.54 -0.96
CA GLU A 153 -17.03 3.37 -0.33
C GLU A 153 -17.83 2.54 0.68
N TRP A 154 -18.16 1.29 0.33
CA TRP A 154 -18.77 0.35 1.27
C TRP A 154 -17.90 0.15 2.51
N ILE A 155 -16.60 -0.08 2.34
CA ILE A 155 -15.65 -0.23 3.45
C ILE A 155 -15.62 1.01 4.33
N LEU A 156 -15.51 2.20 3.75
CA LEU A 156 -15.49 3.45 4.51
C LEU A 156 -16.79 3.66 5.28
N SER A 157 -17.93 3.39 4.65
CA SER A 157 -19.25 3.47 5.30
C SER A 157 -19.34 2.51 6.49
N HIS A 158 -18.96 1.23 6.29
CA HIS A 158 -19.02 0.23 7.35
C HIS A 158 -18.07 0.54 8.51
N VAL A 159 -16.86 1.08 8.24
CA VAL A 159 -15.96 1.53 9.30
C VAL A 159 -16.62 2.62 10.14
N LYS A 160 -17.31 3.59 9.54
CA LYS A 160 -18.03 4.63 10.28
C LYS A 160 -19.15 4.05 11.15
N ASP A 161 -19.90 3.10 10.62
CA ASP A 161 -20.95 2.43 11.39
C ASP A 161 -20.35 1.70 12.60
N ILE A 162 -19.25 0.96 12.41
CA ILE A 162 -18.56 0.25 13.50
C ILE A 162 -18.03 1.23 14.53
N GLN A 163 -17.45 2.33 14.08
CA GLN A 163 -16.95 3.40 14.94
C GLN A 163 -18.08 3.99 15.79
N ALA A 164 -19.25 4.21 15.21
CA ALA A 164 -20.42 4.68 15.93
C ALA A 164 -20.90 3.69 17.00
N SER A 165 -20.92 2.39 16.69
CA SER A 165 -21.27 1.32 17.65
C SER A 165 -20.20 1.16 18.74
N LEU A 166 -18.92 1.23 18.38
CA LEU A 166 -17.79 1.17 19.30
C LEU A 166 -17.79 2.36 20.27
N GLY A 167 -18.09 3.57 19.78
CA GLY A 167 -18.21 4.78 20.62
C GLY A 167 -19.35 4.72 21.63
N LYS A 168 -20.37 3.89 21.39
CA LYS A 168 -21.47 3.60 22.32
C LYS A 168 -21.18 2.42 23.26
N ASN A 169 -20.00 1.80 23.16
CA ASN A 169 -19.66 0.55 23.83
C ASN A 169 -20.67 -0.59 23.56
N ALA A 170 -21.19 -0.66 22.32
CA ALA A 170 -22.18 -1.66 21.95
C ALA A 170 -21.60 -3.09 21.80
N TYR A 171 -20.28 -3.22 21.75
CA TYR A 171 -19.58 -4.51 21.60
C TYR A 171 -19.11 -5.06 22.95
N THR A 172 -19.27 -6.36 23.12
CA THR A 172 -18.66 -7.15 24.20
C THR A 172 -17.13 -7.18 24.07
N GLU A 173 -16.42 -7.60 25.13
CA GLU A 173 -14.94 -7.70 25.08
C GLU A 173 -14.46 -8.73 24.05
N GLU A 174 -15.19 -9.85 23.88
CA GLU A 174 -14.90 -10.83 22.83
C GLU A 174 -15.05 -10.21 21.43
N GLU A 175 -16.15 -9.48 21.19
CA GLU A 175 -16.39 -8.80 19.92
C GLU A 175 -15.35 -7.70 19.64
N LYS A 176 -14.90 -6.98 20.67
CA LYS A 176 -13.80 -6.01 20.55
C LYS A 176 -12.50 -6.70 20.19
N ALA A 177 -12.20 -7.87 20.74
CA ALA A 177 -11.01 -8.64 20.38
C ALA A 177 -11.05 -9.09 18.91
N ASP A 178 -12.19 -9.58 18.43
CA ASP A 178 -12.37 -9.95 17.02
C ASP A 178 -12.28 -8.74 16.08
N LEU A 179 -12.91 -7.63 16.49
CA LEU A 179 -12.85 -6.38 15.75
C LEU A 179 -11.40 -5.87 15.66
N LEU A 180 -10.66 -5.85 16.78
CA LEU A 180 -9.26 -5.47 16.85
C LEU A 180 -8.41 -6.32 15.91
N HIS A 181 -8.58 -7.64 15.95
CA HIS A 181 -7.89 -8.54 15.05
C HIS A 181 -8.21 -8.23 13.57
N SER A 182 -9.48 -8.07 13.22
CA SER A 182 -9.90 -7.77 11.85
C SER A 182 -9.43 -6.40 11.34
N LEU A 183 -9.47 -5.37 12.20
CA LEU A 183 -8.95 -4.04 11.87
C LEU A 183 -7.45 -4.07 11.65
N THR A 184 -6.70 -4.79 12.49
CA THR A 184 -5.25 -4.95 12.36
C THR A 184 -4.89 -5.61 11.03
N LEU A 185 -5.59 -6.70 10.67
CA LEU A 185 -5.40 -7.37 9.38
C LEU A 185 -5.74 -6.46 8.20
N TYR A 186 -6.84 -5.70 8.30
CA TYR A 186 -7.23 -4.74 7.27
C TYR A 186 -6.16 -3.65 7.08
N ILE A 187 -5.69 -3.02 8.16
CA ILE A 187 -4.62 -2.02 8.14
C ILE A 187 -3.37 -2.62 7.50
N TYR A 188 -2.91 -3.77 7.99
CA TYR A 188 -1.73 -4.45 7.46
C TYR A 188 -1.86 -4.73 5.96
N SER A 189 -3.03 -5.19 5.51
CA SER A 189 -3.30 -5.42 4.08
C SER A 189 -3.19 -4.14 3.25
N GLN A 190 -3.77 -3.02 3.72
CA GLN A 190 -3.63 -1.74 3.02
C GLN A 190 -2.17 -1.24 3.01
N ILE A 191 -1.45 -1.33 4.14
CA ILE A 191 -0.03 -0.99 4.23
C ILE A 191 0.81 -1.85 3.27
N LYS A 192 0.50 -3.15 3.15
CA LYS A 192 1.15 -4.06 2.20
C LYS A 192 0.91 -3.61 0.75
N ARG A 193 -0.33 -3.23 0.38
CA ARG A 193 -0.64 -2.70 -0.96
C ARG A 193 0.11 -1.40 -1.27
N LEU A 194 0.31 -0.54 -0.27
CA LEU A 194 1.07 0.69 -0.43
C LEU A 194 2.57 0.45 -0.69
N LYS A 195 3.16 -0.65 -0.20
CA LYS A 195 4.54 -1.04 -0.54
C LYS A 195 4.69 -1.32 -2.05
N SER A 196 3.62 -1.78 -2.69
CA SER A 196 3.54 -2.06 -4.11
C SER A 196 2.58 -1.08 -4.81
N LEU A 197 2.71 0.22 -4.51
CA LEU A 197 1.75 1.27 -4.92
C LEU A 197 1.41 1.22 -6.42
N HIS A 198 2.41 1.21 -7.31
CA HIS A 198 2.16 1.20 -8.76
C HIS A 198 1.50 -0.08 -9.28
N SER A 199 1.76 -1.23 -8.67
CA SER A 199 1.10 -2.48 -9.11
C SER A 199 -0.31 -2.57 -8.55
N ALA A 200 -0.52 -2.15 -7.29
CA ALA A 200 -1.82 -2.18 -6.64
C ALA A 200 -2.77 -1.07 -7.12
N PHE A 201 -2.21 0.06 -7.59
CA PHE A 201 -2.93 1.26 -8.02
C PHE A 201 -2.27 1.87 -9.27
N PRO A 202 -2.29 1.18 -10.43
CA PRO A 202 -1.59 1.63 -11.63
C PRO A 202 -2.11 2.98 -12.13
N SER A 203 -1.18 3.86 -12.52
CA SER A 203 -1.48 5.19 -13.08
C SER A 203 -2.25 5.14 -14.41
N SER A 204 -2.05 4.07 -15.19
CA SER A 204 -2.70 3.82 -16.48
C SER A 204 -4.19 3.45 -16.35
N SER A 205 -4.66 3.02 -15.18
CA SER A 205 -6.07 2.66 -14.95
C SER A 205 -6.97 3.88 -14.73
N SER A 206 -6.46 5.10 -14.90
CA SER A 206 -7.29 6.31 -15.05
C SER A 206 -8.36 6.17 -16.16
N LYS A 207 -8.13 5.32 -17.17
CA LYS A 207 -9.13 4.96 -18.20
C LYS A 207 -10.12 3.85 -17.81
N GLN A 208 -9.73 2.93 -16.93
CA GLN A 208 -10.67 2.00 -16.29
C GLN A 208 -11.55 2.72 -15.27
N LEU A 209 -11.02 3.79 -14.66
CA LEU A 209 -11.83 4.80 -14.01
C LEU A 209 -12.87 5.36 -14.97
N THR A 210 -12.53 5.80 -16.18
CA THR A 210 -13.54 6.32 -17.14
C THR A 210 -14.68 5.32 -17.48
N PHE A 211 -14.42 4.00 -17.42
CA PHE A 211 -15.45 2.98 -17.69
C PHE A 211 -16.34 2.69 -16.47
N THR A 212 -15.77 2.64 -15.26
CA THR A 212 -16.54 2.59 -13.99
C THR A 212 -17.29 3.90 -13.71
N LEU A 213 -16.83 5.01 -14.29
CA LEU A 213 -17.42 6.33 -14.14
C LEU A 213 -18.60 6.61 -15.08
N ARG A 214 -18.79 5.83 -16.16
CA ARG A 214 -20.01 5.90 -16.99
C ARG A 214 -21.17 5.05 -16.47
N SER A 215 -20.89 4.05 -15.63
CA SER A 215 -21.90 3.09 -15.17
C SER A 215 -22.65 3.56 -13.91
N VAL A 216 -22.08 4.49 -13.13
CA VAL A 216 -22.71 5.02 -11.90
C VAL A 216 -23.49 6.32 -12.13
N THR A 217 -23.26 7.05 -13.22
CA THR A 217 -24.04 8.25 -13.58
C THR A 217 -25.36 7.97 -14.29
N SER A 218 -25.69 6.70 -14.61
CA SER A 218 -26.88 6.37 -15.39
C SER A 218 -28.13 6.04 -14.55
N HIS A 219 -28.06 6.06 -13.21
CA HIS A 219 -29.19 5.60 -12.37
C HIS A 219 -29.59 6.53 -11.21
N SER A 220 -29.13 7.78 -11.14
CA SER A 220 -29.62 8.68 -10.08
C SER A 220 -29.59 10.17 -10.40
N CYS A 221 -30.15 10.54 -11.56
CA CYS A 221 -30.56 11.92 -11.85
C CYS A 221 -31.92 11.92 -12.57
N ALA A 222 -32.94 11.34 -11.94
CA ALA A 222 -34.32 11.60 -12.31
C ALA A 222 -35.04 12.20 -11.09
N GLY A 223 -35.31 13.50 -11.15
CA GLY A 223 -36.26 14.16 -10.25
C GLY A 223 -35.65 15.13 -9.24
N ARG A 224 -35.24 16.31 -9.71
CA ARG A 224 -35.56 17.58 -9.04
C ARG A 224 -35.31 18.74 -9.99
N ASP A 225 -36.37 19.10 -10.72
CA ASP A 225 -36.48 20.42 -11.34
C ASP A 225 -36.56 21.48 -10.24
N GLY A 226 -35.63 22.44 -10.25
CA GLY A 226 -35.60 23.55 -9.32
C GLY A 226 -34.28 24.30 -9.45
N GLY A 227 -34.27 25.31 -10.32
CA GLY A 227 -33.08 25.97 -10.84
C GLY A 227 -32.15 26.62 -9.79
N GLY A 228 -30.88 26.70 -10.19
CA GLY A 228 -29.80 27.34 -9.44
C GLY A 228 -28.47 26.64 -9.71
N SER A 229 -27.94 26.79 -10.93
CA SER A 229 -26.73 26.13 -11.41
C SER A 229 -25.46 26.67 -10.74
N VAL A 230 -25.18 26.22 -9.52
CA VAL A 230 -23.78 26.06 -9.07
C VAL A 230 -23.36 24.68 -9.50
N GLN A 231 -22.50 24.62 -10.50
CA GLN A 231 -21.92 23.39 -11.04
C GLN A 231 -20.94 22.82 -9.99
N GLN A 232 -21.51 22.25 -8.93
CA GLN A 232 -20.76 21.53 -7.91
C GLN A 232 -20.25 20.26 -8.60
N HIS A 233 -18.96 20.28 -8.98
CA HIS A 233 -18.27 19.08 -9.43
C HIS A 233 -18.40 18.02 -8.34
N CYS A 234 -19.35 17.09 -8.51
CA CYS A 234 -19.33 15.79 -7.85
C CYS A 234 -18.10 15.06 -8.40
N GLY A 235 -16.95 15.43 -7.83
CA GLY A 235 -15.63 14.91 -8.16
C GLY A 235 -15.65 13.42 -7.88
N GLN A 236 -15.58 12.66 -8.96
CA GLN A 236 -15.40 11.23 -8.98
C GLN A 236 -14.22 10.88 -8.08
N GLN A 237 -14.50 10.18 -6.98
CA GLN A 237 -13.49 9.88 -5.97
C GLN A 237 -12.67 8.69 -6.42
N LEU A 238 -11.36 8.88 -6.55
CA LEU A 238 -10.46 7.81 -6.94
C LEU A 238 -10.38 6.75 -5.82
N PRO A 239 -10.38 5.43 -6.13
CA PRO A 239 -10.37 4.37 -5.12
C PRO A 239 -9.24 4.45 -4.08
N HIS A 240 -8.08 4.98 -4.46
CA HIS A 240 -6.95 5.17 -3.54
C HIS A 240 -7.18 6.29 -2.52
N SER A 241 -7.99 7.31 -2.84
CA SER A 241 -8.39 8.35 -1.87
C SER A 241 -9.29 7.74 -0.79
N LEU A 242 -10.19 6.83 -1.16
CA LEU A 242 -11.04 6.12 -0.20
C LEU A 242 -10.23 5.21 0.72
N CYS A 243 -9.25 4.49 0.21
CA CYS A 243 -8.34 3.69 1.05
C CYS A 243 -7.61 4.56 2.09
N CYS A 244 -7.03 5.69 1.66
CA CYS A 244 -6.35 6.62 2.56
C CYS A 244 -7.33 7.24 3.59
N ARG A 245 -8.56 7.55 3.17
CA ARG A 245 -9.61 8.04 4.08
C ARG A 245 -10.02 7.02 5.11
N THR A 246 -10.15 5.75 4.75
CA THR A 246 -10.46 4.68 5.72
C THR A 246 -9.35 4.59 6.76
N LEU A 247 -8.09 4.56 6.33
CA LEU A 247 -6.93 4.55 7.23
C LEU A 247 -6.92 5.76 8.16
N ARG A 248 -7.16 6.96 7.62
CA ARG A 248 -7.28 8.20 8.39
C ARG A 248 -8.44 8.12 9.39
N SER A 249 -9.61 7.65 8.96
CA SER A 249 -10.80 7.50 9.81
C SER A 249 -10.54 6.57 10.98
N LEU A 250 -9.82 5.47 10.77
CA LEU A 250 -9.43 4.53 11.82
C LEU A 250 -8.49 5.18 12.85
N GLU A 251 -7.55 6.00 12.39
CA GLU A 251 -6.60 6.72 13.25
C GLU A 251 -7.27 7.85 14.06
N GLU A 252 -8.15 8.63 13.42
CA GLU A 252 -8.77 9.82 14.03
C GLU A 252 -9.90 9.47 15.01
N HIS A 253 -10.51 8.29 14.90
CA HIS A 253 -11.60 7.90 15.81
C HIS A 253 -11.09 7.45 17.18
N PRO A 254 -11.41 8.13 18.30
CA PRO A 254 -10.77 7.88 19.59
C PRO A 254 -10.96 6.47 20.13
N ALA A 255 -12.16 5.88 19.98
CA ALA A 255 -12.41 4.53 20.49
C ALA A 255 -11.70 3.47 19.63
N THR A 256 -11.55 3.70 18.33
CA THR A 256 -10.80 2.82 17.44
C THR A 256 -9.31 2.90 17.75
N ARG A 257 -8.76 4.10 17.90
CA ARG A 257 -7.35 4.31 18.26
C ARG A 257 -7.01 3.65 19.59
N ARG A 258 -7.85 3.83 20.63
CA ARG A 258 -7.69 3.12 21.91
C ARG A 258 -7.69 1.60 21.75
N LEU A 259 -8.57 1.06 20.91
CA LEU A 259 -8.62 -0.38 20.63
C LEU A 259 -7.34 -0.85 19.91
N LEU A 260 -6.79 -0.07 18.98
CA LEU A 260 -5.52 -0.37 18.31
C LEU A 260 -4.32 -0.24 19.26
N ASP A 261 -4.35 0.71 20.20
CA ASP A 261 -3.31 0.90 21.21
C ASP A 261 -3.18 -0.32 22.14
N THR A 262 -4.28 -1.02 22.46
CA THR A 262 -4.21 -2.24 23.29
C THR A 262 -3.48 -3.39 22.58
N ALA A 263 -3.46 -3.42 21.25
CA ALA A 263 -2.64 -4.35 20.47
C ALA A 263 -1.20 -3.88 20.27
N GLY A 264 -0.83 -2.67 20.73
CA GLY A 264 0.46 -2.07 20.44
C GLY A 264 0.65 -1.71 18.96
N GLN A 265 -0.44 -1.50 18.21
CA GLN A 265 -0.37 -1.07 16.82
C GLN A 265 0.27 0.32 16.75
N PRO A 266 1.30 0.55 15.91
CA PRO A 266 1.85 1.88 15.71
C PRO A 266 0.81 2.89 15.19
N PRO A 267 1.11 4.21 15.25
CA PRO A 267 0.31 5.21 14.56
C PRO A 267 0.27 4.90 13.05
N ILE A 268 -0.94 4.83 12.48
CA ILE A 268 -1.11 4.50 11.06
C ILE A 268 -0.30 5.41 10.12
N PRO A 269 -0.17 6.74 10.35
CA PRO A 269 0.66 7.61 9.52
C PRO A 269 2.14 7.20 9.45
N GLU A 270 2.69 6.62 10.53
CA GLU A 270 4.09 6.15 10.57
C GLU A 270 4.28 4.91 9.68
N ASP A 271 3.37 3.93 9.81
CA ASP A 271 3.37 2.73 8.97
C ASP A 271 3.18 3.06 7.48
N VAL A 272 2.28 4.00 7.17
CA VAL A 272 2.07 4.51 5.81
C VAL A 272 3.35 5.16 5.29
N THR A 273 3.97 6.04 6.09
CA THR A 273 5.20 6.72 5.69
C THR A 273 6.33 5.73 5.44
N ALA A 274 6.50 4.73 6.30
CA ALA A 274 7.49 3.68 6.12
C ALA A 274 7.22 2.81 4.88
N ALA A 275 5.96 2.45 4.62
CA ALA A 275 5.57 1.69 3.43
C ALA A 275 5.83 2.48 2.14
N LEU A 276 5.46 3.77 2.11
CA LEU A 276 5.73 4.64 0.95
C LEU A 276 7.23 4.88 0.76
N GLN A 277 8.01 5.03 1.84
CA GLN A 277 9.47 5.14 1.74
C GLN A 277 10.08 3.89 1.11
N ARG A 278 9.64 2.70 1.54
CA ARG A 278 10.09 1.44 0.96
C ARG A 278 9.70 1.31 -0.51
N HIS A 279 8.45 1.64 -0.83
CA HIS A 279 7.94 1.65 -2.19
C HIS A 279 8.80 2.55 -3.11
N VAL A 280 8.99 3.81 -2.69
CA VAL A 280 9.80 4.80 -3.43
C VAL A 280 11.23 4.29 -3.62
N HIS A 281 11.84 3.69 -2.59
CA HIS A 281 13.16 3.10 -2.68
C HIS A 281 13.25 1.96 -3.70
N GLU A 282 12.33 1.00 -3.64
CA GLU A 282 12.27 -0.15 -4.55
C GLU A 282 12.01 0.32 -5.98
N TRP A 283 11.02 1.19 -6.18
CA TRP A 283 10.66 1.71 -7.50
C TRP A 283 11.77 2.54 -8.13
N TRP A 284 12.40 3.48 -7.40
CA TRP A 284 13.53 4.22 -7.96
C TRP A 284 14.77 3.36 -8.17
N SER A 285 14.96 2.28 -7.40
CA SER A 285 16.00 1.29 -7.71
C SER A 285 15.77 0.64 -9.07
N GLU A 286 14.51 0.33 -9.38
CA GLU A 286 14.12 -0.24 -10.67
C GLU A 286 14.26 0.77 -11.82
N VAL A 287 13.82 2.01 -11.62
CA VAL A 287 13.90 3.07 -12.65
C VAL A 287 15.34 3.47 -12.95
N ILE A 288 16.19 3.55 -11.93
CA ILE A 288 17.58 4.00 -12.05
C ILE A 288 18.53 2.82 -12.36
N GLN A 289 18.03 1.57 -12.39
CA GLN A 289 18.76 0.31 -12.59
C GLN A 289 20.13 0.47 -13.24
N MET A 290 21.17 0.59 -12.39
CA MET A 290 22.55 0.55 -12.83
C MET A 290 23.09 -0.83 -12.51
N LYS A 291 23.29 -1.64 -13.54
CA LYS A 291 24.04 -2.88 -13.35
C LYS A 291 25.50 -2.50 -13.12
N PRO A 292 26.13 -2.96 -12.03
CA PRO A 292 27.56 -2.80 -11.86
C PRO A 292 28.24 -3.58 -12.96
N SER A 293 29.04 -2.89 -13.76
CA SER A 293 29.53 -3.43 -15.01
C SER A 293 31.03 -3.11 -15.17
N SER A 294 31.72 -3.96 -15.93
CA SER A 294 33.18 -4.00 -16.14
C SER A 294 33.76 -2.67 -16.64
N ALA A 295 35.10 -2.56 -16.65
CA ALA A 295 35.79 -1.30 -16.98
C ALA A 295 35.48 -0.76 -18.38
N GLU A 296 35.19 -1.62 -19.37
CA GLU A 296 34.78 -1.23 -20.73
C GLU A 296 33.35 -0.65 -20.76
N GLU A 297 32.54 -0.92 -19.75
CA GLU A 297 31.16 -0.46 -19.66
C GLU A 297 31.01 0.91 -18.98
N ARG A 298 32.11 1.59 -18.61
CA ARG A 298 32.10 2.92 -17.97
C ARG A 298 31.51 4.02 -18.82
N GLU A 299 31.81 4.05 -20.11
CA GLU A 299 31.20 5.02 -21.02
C GLU A 299 29.70 4.74 -21.18
N GLY A 300 29.32 3.45 -21.19
CA GLY A 300 27.92 3.00 -21.13
C GLY A 300 27.22 3.48 -19.85
N GLN A 301 27.85 3.30 -18.68
CA GLN A 301 27.37 3.77 -17.38
C GLN A 301 27.21 5.29 -17.35
N LEU A 302 28.15 6.04 -17.93
CA LEU A 302 28.04 7.49 -18.02
C LEU A 302 26.86 7.91 -18.92
N ARG A 303 26.74 7.33 -20.13
CA ARG A 303 25.60 7.61 -21.00
C ARG A 303 24.27 7.25 -20.32
N GLN A 304 24.23 6.13 -19.61
CA GLN A 304 23.07 5.72 -18.84
C GLN A 304 22.78 6.71 -17.69
N ALA A 305 23.80 7.16 -16.96
CA ALA A 305 23.64 8.14 -15.88
C ALA A 305 23.07 9.47 -16.40
N VAL A 306 23.60 9.95 -17.53
CA VAL A 306 23.11 11.15 -18.21
C VAL A 306 21.64 10.97 -18.59
N ASN A 307 21.32 9.86 -19.27
CA ASN A 307 19.96 9.58 -19.71
C ASN A 307 18.99 9.50 -18.52
N THR A 308 19.38 8.81 -17.45
CA THR A 308 18.63 8.76 -16.20
C THR A 308 18.39 10.16 -15.63
N VAL A 309 19.44 10.99 -15.49
CA VAL A 309 19.31 12.36 -14.98
C VAL A 309 18.40 13.22 -15.85
N THR A 310 18.44 13.05 -17.17
CA THR A 310 17.55 13.79 -18.07
C THR A 310 16.09 13.35 -17.95
N ARG A 311 15.81 12.08 -17.63
CA ARG A 311 14.45 11.53 -17.52
C ARG A 311 13.83 11.72 -16.14
N VAL A 312 14.64 11.74 -15.09
CA VAL A 312 14.21 11.81 -13.68
C VAL A 312 13.26 12.98 -13.39
N PRO A 313 13.49 14.22 -13.85
CA PRO A 313 12.57 15.33 -13.57
C PRO A 313 11.16 15.11 -14.12
N ALA A 314 11.03 14.57 -15.34
CA ALA A 314 9.74 14.28 -15.96
C ALA A 314 9.00 13.17 -15.22
N LEU A 315 9.71 12.10 -14.83
CA LEU A 315 9.15 11.01 -14.03
C LEU A 315 8.74 11.47 -12.64
N LEU A 316 9.56 12.29 -11.98
CA LEU A 316 9.23 12.89 -10.68
C LEU A 316 7.96 13.74 -10.77
N LEU A 317 7.85 14.59 -11.79
CA LEU A 317 6.68 15.44 -11.97
C LEU A 317 5.42 14.58 -12.16
N GLN A 318 5.47 13.61 -13.08
CA GLN A 318 4.35 12.71 -13.35
C GLN A 318 3.90 11.95 -12.10
N GLU A 319 4.82 11.34 -11.36
CA GLU A 319 4.49 10.54 -10.18
C GLU A 319 4.06 11.36 -8.97
N SER A 320 4.73 12.49 -8.75
CA SER A 320 4.35 13.40 -7.66
C SER A 320 2.95 13.94 -7.89
N GLU A 321 2.61 14.44 -9.08
CA GLU A 321 1.28 14.98 -9.37
C GLU A 321 0.16 13.95 -9.12
N MET A 322 0.38 12.68 -9.47
CA MET A 322 -0.63 11.63 -9.31
C MET A 322 -0.93 11.29 -7.85
N TYR A 323 0.10 11.08 -7.03
CA TYR A 323 -0.11 10.54 -5.67
C TYR A 323 0.07 11.58 -4.57
N HIS A 324 0.86 12.64 -4.80
CA HIS A 324 1.20 13.62 -3.76
C HIS A 324 -0.03 14.30 -3.20
N HIS A 325 -0.93 14.81 -4.05
CA HIS A 325 -2.11 15.52 -3.58
C HIS A 325 -3.03 14.65 -2.71
N ILE A 326 -2.99 13.33 -2.91
CA ILE A 326 -3.83 12.35 -2.22
C ILE A 326 -3.25 12.03 -0.86
N PHE A 327 -1.97 11.63 -0.81
CA PHE A 327 -1.29 11.36 0.44
C PHE A 327 -1.16 12.61 1.31
N GLN A 328 -0.94 13.77 0.69
CA GLN A 328 -0.88 15.04 1.40
C GLN A 328 -2.25 15.42 1.99
N ARG A 329 -3.34 15.29 1.22
CA ARG A 329 -4.69 15.63 1.68
C ARG A 329 -5.21 14.65 2.73
N GLU A 330 -5.09 13.36 2.46
CA GLU A 330 -5.77 12.33 3.25
C GLU A 330 -4.93 11.87 4.46
N LEU A 331 -3.60 11.87 4.38
CA LEU A 331 -2.71 11.33 5.43
C LEU A 331 -1.62 12.31 5.88
N SER A 332 -1.59 13.54 5.36
CA SER A 332 -0.55 14.54 5.64
C SER A 332 0.88 14.08 5.31
N VAL A 333 1.03 13.14 4.37
CA VAL A 333 2.33 12.60 3.94
C VAL A 333 2.74 13.23 2.62
N SER A 334 3.91 13.89 2.59
CA SER A 334 4.46 14.47 1.36
C SER A 334 5.20 13.42 0.52
N TYR A 335 4.44 12.74 -0.36
CA TYR A 335 5.01 11.76 -1.32
C TYR A 335 6.08 12.36 -2.23
N ASP A 336 5.90 13.59 -2.71
CA ASP A 336 6.89 14.32 -3.51
C ASP A 336 8.24 14.45 -2.78
N ASN A 337 8.21 14.82 -1.48
CA ASN A 337 9.44 14.91 -0.68
C ASN A 337 10.13 13.55 -0.53
N LEU A 338 9.36 12.46 -0.39
CA LEU A 338 9.92 11.09 -0.34
C LEU A 338 10.64 10.76 -1.65
N CYS A 339 10.00 11.00 -2.79
CA CYS A 339 10.57 10.77 -4.12
C CYS A 339 11.82 11.61 -4.36
N ARG A 340 11.77 12.93 -4.11
CA ARG A 340 12.93 13.83 -4.29
C ARG A 340 14.11 13.42 -3.42
N ARG A 341 13.86 13.02 -2.17
CA ARG A 341 14.91 12.55 -1.25
C ARG A 341 15.57 11.28 -1.77
N GLU A 342 14.79 10.30 -2.20
CA GLU A 342 15.35 9.04 -2.72
C GLU A 342 16.13 9.25 -4.02
N VAL A 343 15.57 10.02 -4.96
CA VAL A 343 16.26 10.39 -6.20
C VAL A 343 17.60 11.06 -5.90
N ARG A 344 17.64 12.02 -4.96
CA ARG A 344 18.90 12.64 -4.54
C ARG A 344 19.90 11.62 -4.02
N ASN A 345 19.49 10.76 -3.08
CA ASN A 345 20.36 9.73 -2.52
C ASN A 345 20.97 8.84 -3.62
N ARG A 346 20.17 8.48 -4.63
CA ARG A 346 20.63 7.67 -5.76
C ARG A 346 21.60 8.42 -6.65
N LEU A 347 21.31 9.68 -6.98
CA LEU A 347 22.19 10.50 -7.79
C LEU A 347 23.52 10.80 -7.09
N ASP A 348 23.49 11.00 -5.78
CA ASP A 348 24.69 11.16 -4.96
C ASP A 348 25.52 9.88 -4.97
N HIS A 349 24.88 8.70 -4.84
CA HIS A 349 25.56 7.41 -4.96
C HIS A 349 26.18 7.21 -6.35
N LEU A 350 25.45 7.54 -7.42
CA LEU A 350 25.95 7.48 -8.79
C LEU A 350 27.14 8.41 -9.01
N SER A 351 27.06 9.64 -8.52
CA SER A 351 28.15 10.60 -8.62
C SER A 351 29.40 10.11 -7.90
N SER A 352 29.22 9.49 -6.73
CA SER A 352 30.32 8.92 -5.94
C SER A 352 30.97 7.76 -6.68
N SER A 353 30.18 6.82 -7.21
CA SER A 353 30.68 5.65 -7.97
C SER A 353 31.42 6.04 -9.25
N LEU A 354 31.02 7.13 -9.92
CA LEU A 354 31.69 7.63 -11.13
C LEU A 354 32.98 8.42 -10.84
N LEU A 355 33.12 9.00 -9.64
CA LEU A 355 34.26 9.83 -9.27
C LEU A 355 35.40 9.07 -8.61
N VAL A 356 35.17 7.88 -8.06
CA VAL A 356 36.23 7.02 -7.52
C VAL A 356 37.11 6.57 -8.69
N PRO A 357 38.38 7.00 -8.77
CA PRO A 357 39.30 6.47 -9.77
C PRO A 357 39.33 4.96 -9.60
N SER A 358 39.22 4.20 -10.69
CA SER A 358 39.67 2.80 -10.62
C SER A 358 41.14 2.89 -10.27
N GLU A 359 41.47 2.66 -9.01
CA GLU A 359 42.82 2.28 -8.64
C GLU A 359 43.08 1.02 -9.46
N SER A 360 43.81 1.21 -10.56
CA SER A 360 44.34 0.10 -11.32
C SER A 360 45.15 -0.68 -10.29
N LYS A 361 44.66 -1.88 -9.97
CA LYS A 361 45.39 -2.80 -9.08
C LYS A 361 46.84 -2.77 -9.56
N PRO A 362 47.80 -2.29 -8.73
CA PRO A 362 49.18 -2.15 -9.18
C PRO A 362 49.58 -3.51 -9.72
N GLN A 363 49.96 -3.54 -11.01
CA GLN A 363 50.40 -4.77 -11.66
C GLN A 363 51.43 -5.41 -10.76
N ALA A 364 51.15 -6.64 -10.30
CA ALA A 364 52.08 -7.37 -9.45
C ALA A 364 53.44 -7.37 -10.14
N PRO A 365 54.54 -7.01 -9.45
CA PRO A 365 55.85 -6.96 -10.07
C PRO A 365 56.14 -8.33 -10.66
N LEU A 366 56.36 -8.35 -11.98
CA LEU A 366 56.77 -9.54 -12.70
C LEU A 366 58.03 -10.07 -12.01
N LYS A 367 57.90 -11.15 -11.24
CA LYS A 367 59.06 -11.86 -10.67
C LYS A 367 59.89 -12.37 -11.85
N GLY A 368 60.97 -11.66 -12.16
CA GLY A 368 62.02 -12.16 -13.04
C GLY A 368 62.54 -13.48 -12.47
N LYS A 369 62.41 -14.55 -13.24
CA LYS A 369 63.18 -15.77 -13.02
C LYS A 369 64.59 -15.48 -13.54
N SER A 370 65.56 -15.37 -12.64
CA SER A 370 66.99 -15.43 -12.96
C SER A 370 67.42 -16.86 -13.22
#